data_AF-A0A2V5JNZ3-F1
#
_entry.id   AF-A0A2V5JNZ3-F1
#
_cell.length_a   1.000
_cell.length_b   1.000
_cell.length_c   1.000
_cell.angle_alpha   90.00
_cell.angle_beta   90.00
_cell.angle_gamma   90.00
#
_symmetry.space_group_name_H-M   'P 1'
#
loop_
_entity.id
_entity.type
_entity.pdbx_description
1 polymer ?
#
loop_
_entity_poly.entity_id
_entity_poly.type
_entity_poly.pdbx_seq_one_letter_code
_entity_poly.pdbx_strand_id
1 'polypeptide(L)'
;KKLWEEVGGYDEQMPWTGWEDWDFWLRVAYRQGTFVHLARVGFDHRGRGDSPSLQAHEHRLDLLNYIFGKPEMACYRLIREMDEQVQTLRARIQSMEDLVRDIKSLRSYRLAHGLLAPARWLQKLWRFFR
;
A
#
# COMPACT_ATOMS: atom_id res chain seq x y z
N LYS A 1 -10.20 -0.72 -31.31
CA LYS A 1 -11.63 -0.34 -31.14
C LYS A 1 -12.42 -1.43 -30.41
N LYS A 2 -12.32 -2.70 -30.80
CA LYS A 2 -13.00 -3.83 -30.13
C LYS A 2 -12.88 -3.85 -28.59
N LEU A 3 -11.67 -3.74 -28.03
CA LEU A 3 -11.46 -3.70 -26.57
C LEU A 3 -12.20 -2.55 -25.87
N TRP A 4 -12.25 -1.37 -26.51
CA TRP A 4 -12.95 -0.21 -25.96
C TRP A 4 -14.45 -0.46 -25.84
N GLU A 5 -15.04 -1.03 -26.89
CA GLU A 5 -16.46 -1.39 -26.95
C GLU A 5 -16.80 -2.52 -25.97
N GLU A 6 -15.91 -3.52 -25.82
CA GLU A 6 -16.06 -4.62 -24.86
C GLU A 6 -15.99 -4.17 -23.39
N VAL A 7 -15.18 -3.15 -23.11
CA VAL A 7 -15.02 -2.59 -21.77
C VAL A 7 -16.11 -1.56 -21.46
N GLY A 8 -16.76 -1.00 -22.49
CA GLY A 8 -17.82 0.01 -22.36
C GLY A 8 -17.30 1.45 -22.28
N GLY A 9 -16.03 1.70 -22.66
CA GLY A 9 -15.42 3.04 -22.60
C GLY A 9 -15.28 3.60 -21.18
N TYR A 10 -15.20 4.93 -21.10
CA TYR A 10 -15.12 5.65 -19.82
C TYR A 10 -16.44 5.58 -19.06
N ASP A 11 -16.32 5.61 -17.74
CA ASP A 11 -17.48 5.61 -16.85
C ASP A 11 -18.00 7.04 -16.67
N GLU A 12 -19.08 7.38 -17.37
CA GLU A 12 -19.71 8.70 -17.32
C GLU A 12 -20.53 8.92 -16.03
N GLN A 13 -20.73 7.88 -15.22
CA GLN A 13 -21.49 7.94 -13.97
C GLN A 13 -20.58 8.12 -12.75
N MET A 14 -19.28 8.33 -12.96
CA MET A 14 -18.33 8.51 -11.88
C MET A 14 -18.69 9.76 -11.05
N PRO A 15 -18.73 9.67 -9.71
CA PRO A 15 -19.17 10.79 -8.85
C PRO A 15 -18.31 12.05 -8.97
N TRP A 16 -17.03 11.87 -9.31
CA TRP A 16 -16.06 12.94 -9.48
C TRP A 16 -15.25 12.67 -10.75
N THR A 17 -14.90 13.73 -11.48
CA THR A 17 -14.16 13.61 -12.74
C THR A 17 -12.66 13.64 -12.53
N GLY A 18 -11.91 12.96 -13.40
CA GLY A 18 -10.44 12.96 -13.43
C GLY A 18 -9.77 11.61 -13.21
N TRP A 19 -10.53 10.54 -12.91
CA TRP A 19 -10.02 9.17 -12.68
C TRP A 19 -10.68 8.15 -13.63
N GLU A 20 -11.43 8.60 -14.64
CA GLU A 20 -12.14 7.76 -15.59
C GLU A 20 -11.17 6.94 -16.46
N ASP A 21 -10.00 7.51 -16.76
CA ASP A 21 -8.92 6.84 -17.47
C ASP A 21 -8.34 5.69 -16.63
N TRP A 22 -8.09 5.93 -15.35
CA TRP A 22 -7.58 4.94 -14.42
C TRP A 22 -8.58 3.79 -14.22
N ASP A 23 -9.85 4.10 -13.98
CA ASP A 23 -10.92 3.10 -13.89
C ASP A 23 -11.03 2.26 -15.18
N PHE A 24 -10.96 2.91 -16.35
CA PHE A 24 -10.99 2.23 -17.63
C PHE A 24 -9.81 1.24 -17.76
N TRP A 25 -8.59 1.65 -17.44
CA TRP A 25 -7.42 0.77 -17.56
C TRP A 25 -7.46 -0.39 -16.56
N LEU A 26 -8.03 -0.20 -15.36
CA LEU A 26 -8.29 -1.30 -14.43
C LEU A 26 -9.28 -2.32 -15.02
N ARG A 27 -10.39 -1.85 -15.61
CA ARG A 27 -11.36 -2.73 -16.28
C ARG A 27 -10.79 -3.44 -17.51
N VAL A 28 -9.85 -2.82 -18.22
CA VAL A 28 -9.08 -3.46 -19.30
C VAL A 28 -8.19 -4.56 -18.74
N ALA A 29 -7.44 -4.28 -17.67
CA ALA A 29 -6.55 -5.25 -17.03
C ALA A 29 -7.33 -6.45 -16.48
N TYR A 30 -8.50 -6.21 -15.87
CA TYR A 30 -9.41 -7.26 -15.41
C TYR A 30 -9.82 -8.22 -16.54
N ARG A 31 -10.04 -7.70 -17.75
CA ARG A 31 -10.36 -8.47 -18.95
C ARG A 31 -9.11 -9.06 -19.64
N GLN A 32 -7.97 -9.12 -18.95
CA GLN A 32 -6.71 -9.65 -19.47
C GLN A 32 -6.21 -8.90 -20.70
N GLY A 33 -6.50 -7.60 -20.78
CA GLY A 33 -5.96 -6.73 -21.82
C GLY A 33 -4.43 -6.74 -21.82
N THR A 34 -3.83 -6.74 -23.01
CA THR A 34 -2.38 -6.71 -23.16
C THR A 34 -1.88 -5.27 -23.16
N PHE A 35 -0.85 -5.01 -22.36
CA PHE A 35 -0.19 -3.71 -22.27
C PHE A 35 1.23 -3.82 -22.81
N VAL A 36 1.63 -2.83 -23.64
CA VAL A 36 2.98 -2.74 -24.18
C VAL A 36 3.55 -1.38 -23.82
N HIS A 37 4.66 -1.38 -23.08
CA HIS A 37 5.38 -0.16 -22.76
C HIS A 37 6.23 0.27 -23.96
N LEU A 38 6.06 1.51 -24.40
CA LEU A 38 6.88 2.10 -25.46
C LEU A 38 7.99 2.92 -24.81
N ALA A 39 9.23 2.47 -24.97
CA ALA A 39 10.43 3.12 -24.42
C ALA A 39 10.83 4.39 -25.21
N ARG A 40 9.89 5.31 -25.42
CA ARG A 40 10.10 6.62 -26.04
C ARG A 40 9.12 7.64 -25.46
N VAL A 41 9.49 8.92 -25.49
CA VAL A 41 8.57 10.00 -25.14
C VAL A 41 7.48 10.05 -26.21
N GLY A 42 6.25 9.71 -25.82
CA GLY A 42 5.09 9.68 -26.72
C GLY A 42 4.10 10.82 -26.51
N PHE A 43 4.27 11.61 -25.44
CA PHE A 43 3.36 12.67 -25.06
C PHE A 43 4.08 13.70 -24.19
N ASP A 44 3.78 14.97 -24.40
CA ASP A 44 4.20 16.08 -23.54
C ASP A 44 2.95 16.68 -22.89
N HIS A 45 2.85 16.55 -21.57
CA HIS A 45 1.68 16.98 -20.81
C HIS A 45 1.96 18.30 -20.09
N ARG A 46 1.12 19.30 -20.34
CA ARG A 46 1.16 20.55 -19.58
C ARG A 46 0.26 20.45 -18.35
N GLY A 47 0.88 20.40 -17.17
CA GLY A 47 0.15 20.51 -15.91
C GLY A 47 -0.47 21.89 -15.74
N ARG A 48 -1.76 21.93 -15.41
CA ARG A 48 -2.48 23.14 -15.01
C ARG A 48 -2.93 22.98 -13.55
N GLY A 49 -2.80 24.03 -12.74
CA GLY A 49 -3.06 23.97 -11.29
C GLY A 49 -4.52 23.67 -10.91
N ASP A 50 -5.45 23.88 -11.84
CA ASP A 50 -6.89 23.63 -11.76
C ASP A 50 -7.30 22.35 -12.51
N SER A 51 -6.37 21.41 -12.74
CA SER A 51 -6.69 20.17 -13.45
C SER A 51 -7.79 19.36 -12.75
N PRO A 52 -8.71 18.71 -13.48
CA PRO A 52 -9.74 17.84 -12.91
C PRO A 52 -9.15 16.74 -12.02
N SER A 53 -7.99 16.20 -12.40
CA SER A 53 -7.24 15.22 -11.59
C SER A 53 -6.83 15.74 -10.20
N LEU A 54 -6.62 17.04 -10.05
CA LEU A 54 -6.31 17.64 -8.75
C LEU A 54 -7.55 17.68 -7.85
N GLN A 55 -8.71 18.03 -8.42
CA GLN A 55 -10.00 18.02 -7.70
C GLN A 55 -10.41 16.59 -7.34
N ALA A 56 -10.20 15.64 -8.24
CA ALA A 56 -10.40 14.21 -7.98
C ALA A 56 -9.59 13.72 -6.77
N HIS A 57 -8.40 14.27 -6.55
CA HIS A 57 -7.54 13.88 -5.43
C HIS A 57 -8.14 14.26 -4.07
N GLU A 58 -8.87 15.38 -3.99
CA GLU A 58 -9.58 15.78 -2.77
C GLU A 58 -10.67 14.76 -2.42
N HIS A 59 -11.29 14.17 -3.45
CA HIS A 59 -12.34 13.16 -3.34
C HIS A 59 -11.84 11.72 -3.54
N ARG A 60 -10.53 11.49 -3.34
CA ARG A 60 -9.90 10.19 -3.62
C ARG A 60 -10.57 9.01 -2.91
N LEU A 61 -11.07 9.20 -1.69
CA LEU A 61 -11.69 8.11 -0.92
C LEU A 61 -13.04 7.70 -1.53
N ASP A 62 -13.85 8.67 -1.95
CA ASP A 62 -15.13 8.42 -2.61
C ASP A 62 -14.90 7.70 -3.95
N LEU A 63 -13.91 8.15 -4.71
CA LEU A 63 -13.51 7.53 -5.98
C LEU A 63 -12.99 6.10 -5.80
N LEU A 64 -12.12 5.88 -4.82
CA LEU A 64 -11.62 4.53 -4.51
C LEU A 64 -12.78 3.61 -4.10
N ASN A 65 -13.68 4.08 -3.24
CA ASN A 65 -14.84 3.30 -2.80
C ASN A 65 -15.78 2.98 -3.96
N TYR A 66 -16.00 3.94 -4.86
CA TYR A 66 -16.81 3.75 -6.06
C TYR A 66 -16.18 2.71 -7.01
N ILE A 67 -14.91 2.89 -7.38
CA ILE A 67 -14.19 2.02 -8.32
C ILE A 67 -14.07 0.60 -7.76
N PHE A 68 -13.59 0.45 -6.52
CA PHE A 68 -13.45 -0.87 -5.88
C PHE A 68 -14.79 -1.44 -5.39
N GLY A 69 -15.86 -0.66 -5.39
CA GLY A 69 -17.22 -1.13 -5.13
C GLY A 69 -17.80 -1.96 -6.29
N LYS A 70 -17.29 -1.77 -7.52
CA LYS A 70 -17.76 -2.48 -8.72
C LYS A 70 -17.56 -4.00 -8.56
N PRO A 71 -18.53 -4.85 -8.97
CA PRO A 71 -18.40 -6.30 -8.85
C PRO A 71 -17.14 -6.87 -9.52
N GLU A 72 -16.79 -6.39 -10.72
CA GLU A 72 -15.56 -6.82 -11.41
C GLU A 72 -14.26 -6.43 -10.69
N MET A 73 -14.31 -5.47 -9.76
CA MET A 73 -13.13 -5.01 -9.03
C MET A 73 -12.90 -5.75 -7.71
N ALA A 74 -13.71 -6.77 -7.38
CA ALA A 74 -13.63 -7.50 -6.12
C ALA A 74 -12.22 -8.07 -5.84
N CYS A 75 -11.54 -8.62 -6.85
CA CYS A 75 -10.18 -9.14 -6.69
C CYS A 75 -9.19 -8.03 -6.35
N TYR A 76 -9.24 -6.91 -7.08
CA TYR A 76 -8.36 -5.77 -6.83
C TYR A 76 -8.65 -5.11 -5.48
N ARG A 77 -9.92 -5.04 -5.07
CA ARG A 77 -10.32 -4.58 -3.74
C ARG A 77 -9.66 -5.41 -2.64
N LEU A 78 -9.70 -6.74 -2.74
CA LEU A 78 -9.06 -7.63 -1.77
C LEU A 78 -7.54 -7.43 -1.72
N ILE A 79 -6.89 -7.30 -2.88
CA ILE A 79 -5.44 -7.04 -2.94
C ILE A 79 -5.10 -5.72 -2.26
N ARG A 80 -5.88 -4.66 -2.51
CA ARG A 80 -5.70 -3.35 -1.90
C ARG A 80 -5.88 -3.40 -0.37
N GLU A 81 -6.96 -3.99 0.10
CA GLU A 81 -7.22 -4.14 1.54
C GLU A 81 -6.12 -4.94 2.25
N MET A 82 -5.62 -5.99 1.59
CA MET A 82 -4.49 -6.77 2.09
C MET A 82 -3.20 -5.93 2.14
N ASP A 83 -2.90 -5.14 1.10
CA ASP A 83 -1.74 -4.25 1.13
C ASP A 83 -1.87 -3.21 2.25
N GLU A 84 -3.02 -2.58 2.42
CA GLU A 84 -3.29 -1.61 3.49
C GLU A 84 -3.05 -2.22 4.89
N GLN A 85 -3.51 -3.46 5.11
CA GLN A 85 -3.25 -4.20 6.35
C GLN A 85 -1.76 -4.49 6.52
N VAL A 86 -1.07 -4.91 5.45
CA VAL A 86 0.38 -5.18 5.48
C VAL A 86 1.18 -3.92 5.79
N GLN A 87 0.85 -2.77 5.19
CA GLN A 87 1.51 -1.50 5.48
C GLN A 87 1.30 -1.09 6.94
N THR A 88 0.08 -1.26 7.46
CA THR A 88 -0.24 -0.99 8.87
C THR A 88 0.59 -1.87 9.81
N LEU A 89 0.70 -3.17 9.50
CA LEU A 89 1.51 -4.10 10.28
C LEU A 89 3.00 -3.74 10.22
N ARG A 90 3.54 -3.41 9.04
CA ARG A 90 4.92 -2.95 8.88
C ARG A 90 5.20 -1.71 9.71
N ALA A 91 4.32 -0.71 9.68
CA ALA A 91 4.48 0.51 10.47
C ALA A 91 4.50 0.22 11.98
N ARG A 92 3.67 -0.72 12.46
CA ARG A 92 3.65 -1.15 13.87
C ARG A 92 4.90 -1.94 14.27
N ILE A 93 5.42 -2.79 13.39
CA ILE A 93 6.67 -3.51 13.63
C ILE A 93 7.81 -2.50 13.75
N GLN A 94 7.90 -1.55 12.82
CA GLN A 94 8.93 -0.51 12.83
C GLN A 94 8.87 0.33 14.12
N SER A 95 7.69 0.78 14.52
CA SER A 95 7.56 1.56 15.76
C SER A 95 7.93 0.75 17.00
N MET A 96 7.61 -0.55 17.03
CA MET A 96 8.03 -1.44 18.12
C MET A 96 9.56 -1.63 18.14
N GLU A 97 10.19 -1.80 16.99
CA GLU A 97 11.64 -1.93 16.88
C GLU A 97 12.36 -0.67 17.36
N ASP A 98 11.82 0.51 17.04
CA ASP A 98 12.35 1.79 17.49
C ASP A 98 12.19 1.96 19.02
N LEU A 99 11.03 1.61 19.58
CA LEU A 99 10.84 1.59 21.04
C LEU A 99 11.81 0.63 21.75
N VAL A 100 12.02 -0.57 21.20
CA VAL A 100 12.97 -1.54 21.75
C VAL A 100 14.40 -1.00 21.69
N ARG A 101 14.77 -0.32 20.59
CA ARG A 101 16.07 0.32 20.44
C ARG A 101 16.27 1.41 21.49
N ASP A 102 15.27 2.24 21.71
CA ASP A 102 15.30 3.31 22.70
C ASP A 102 15.44 2.75 24.12
N ILE A 103 14.64 1.77 24.49
CA ILE A 103 14.75 1.10 25.80
C ILE A 103 16.16 0.51 25.99
N LYS A 104 16.71 -0.16 24.97
CA LYS A 104 18.05 -0.74 25.03
C LYS A 104 19.16 0.30 25.17
N SER A 105 18.93 1.51 24.67
CA SER A 105 19.87 2.63 24.78
C SER A 105 19.94 3.21 26.20
N LEU A 106 18.90 3.03 27.01
CA LEU A 106 18.82 3.56 28.37
C LEU A 106 19.95 3.01 29.26
N ARG A 107 20.59 3.90 30.03
CA ARG A 107 21.66 3.52 30.96
C ARG A 107 21.18 2.50 32.00
N SER A 108 19.97 2.67 32.52
CA SER A 108 19.34 1.73 33.48
C SER A 108 19.20 0.33 32.91
N TYR A 109 18.71 0.20 31.67
CA TYR A 109 18.61 -1.07 30.98
C TYR A 109 19.98 -1.74 30.84
N ARG A 110 21.01 -0.99 30.39
CA ARG A 110 22.37 -1.52 30.22
C ARG A 110 22.98 -1.99 31.54
N LEU A 111 22.81 -1.22 32.62
CA LEU A 111 23.30 -1.57 33.95
C LEU A 111 22.60 -2.81 34.51
N ALA A 112 21.27 -2.85 34.47
CA ALA A 112 20.49 -4.00 34.91
C ALA A 112 20.80 -5.25 34.07
N HIS A 113 21.04 -5.09 32.77
CA HIS A 113 21.42 -6.20 31.90
C HIS A 113 22.78 -6.79 32.29
N GLY A 114 23.77 -5.95 32.59
CA GLY A 114 25.07 -6.38 33.09
C GLY A 114 25.00 -7.05 34.47
N LEU A 115 24.21 -6.48 35.40
CA LEU A 115 24.04 -7.02 36.76
C LEU A 115 23.44 -8.44 36.74
N LEU A 116 22.49 -8.69 35.84
CA LEU A 116 21.82 -9.99 35.73
C LEU A 116 22.61 -11.01 34.88
N ALA A 117 23.73 -10.62 34.27
CA ALA A 117 24.49 -11.51 33.37
C ALA A 117 25.02 -12.79 34.07
N PRO A 118 25.58 -12.74 35.31
CA PRO A 118 26.05 -13.94 36.00
C PRO A 118 24.93 -14.94 36.27
N ALA A 119 23.75 -14.46 36.71
CA ALA A 119 22.59 -15.30 36.97
C ALA A 119 22.09 -16.01 35.70
N ARG A 120 22.08 -15.30 34.55
CA ARG A 120 21.71 -15.88 33.25
C ARG A 120 22.71 -16.93 32.77
N TRP A 121 24.00 -16.71 33.01
CA TRP A 121 25.05 -17.68 32.66
C TRP A 121 24.91 -18.97 33.46
N LEU A 122 24.68 -18.87 34.77
CA LEU A 122 24.42 -20.03 35.63
C LEU A 122 23.17 -20.81 35.20
N GLN A 123 22.08 -20.12 34.85
CA GLN A 123 20.87 -20.77 34.31
C GLN A 123 21.14 -21.50 32.99
N LYS A 124 21.99 -20.94 32.12
CA LYS A 124 22.35 -21.56 30.84
C LYS A 124 23.19 -22.82 31.03
N LEU A 125 24.16 -22.79 31.93
CA LEU A 125 24.94 -23.98 32.29
C LEU A 125 24.06 -25.08 32.89
N TRP A 126 23.17 -24.72 33.81
CA TRP A 126 22.26 -25.70 34.43
C TRP A 126 21.33 -26.39 33.42
N ARG A 127 20.88 -25.67 32.39
CA ARG A 127 20.10 -26.24 31.27
C ARG A 127 20.91 -27.12 30.31
N PHE A 128 22.24 -27.02 30.32
CA PHE A 128 23.13 -27.82 29.45
C PHE A 128 23.58 -29.12 30.12
N PHE A 129 23.59 -29.15 31.45
CA PHE A 129 23.89 -30.34 32.26
C PHE A 129 22.66 -31.18 32.61
N ARG A 130 21.47 -30.79 32.14
CA ARG A 130 20.21 -31.54 32.24
C ARG A 130 19.82 -32.03 30.85
#